data_AF-A0A0B1TPK1-F1
#
_entry.id   AF-A0A0B1TPK1-F1
#
_cell.length_a   1.000
_cell.length_b   1.000
_cell.length_c   1.000
_cell.angle_alpha   90.00
_cell.angle_beta   90.00
_cell.angle_gamma   90.00
#
_symmetry.space_group_name_H-M   'P 1'
#
loop_
_entity.id
_entity.type
_entity.pdbx_description
1 polymer ?
#
loop_
_entity_poly.entity_id
_entity_poly.type
_entity_poly.pdbx_seq_one_letter_code
_entity_poly.pdbx_strand_id
1 'polypeptide(L)'
;MFMHGYQSYMEYAFPADELMPLSCRGRVRGVTPSRGDVDDSLGNFTLTLIDTLDTLVVVGALDEFERAVKLVVDNTRFDSDLIVSVFETNIRVLGGLLSSNSYDIFEGHLLAELVRAKEPTRLQWYNNRQLLKMAEDVGNRLLPAFNTSSGLPYSRVYKPTIWYAGSSKTTKRHMSLLVAVQCFSKWQHFHG
;
A
#
# COMPACT_ATOMS: atom_id res chain seq x y z
N MET A 1 -20.21 6.96 9.56
CA MET A 1 -19.79 5.54 9.73
C MET A 1 -18.28 5.38 9.52
N PHE A 2 -17.71 5.76 8.38
CA PHE A 2 -16.26 5.66 8.11
C PHE A 2 -15.39 6.30 9.20
N MET A 3 -15.63 7.57 9.54
CA MET A 3 -14.82 8.28 10.55
C MET A 3 -14.78 7.61 11.91
N HIS A 4 -15.87 6.96 12.33
CA HIS A 4 -15.90 6.21 13.59
C HIS A 4 -14.95 5.00 13.55
N GLY A 5 -14.94 4.26 12.44
CA GLY A 5 -14.02 3.15 12.25
C GLY A 5 -12.56 3.60 12.15
N TYR A 6 -12.29 4.66 11.38
CA TYR A 6 -10.96 5.26 11.24
C TYR A 6 -10.43 5.74 12.60
N GLN A 7 -11.21 6.50 13.36
CA GLN A 7 -10.81 6.99 14.68
C GLN A 7 -10.56 5.85 15.66
N SER A 8 -11.40 4.82 15.66
CA SER A 8 -11.20 3.64 16.50
C SER A 8 -9.90 2.90 16.13
N TYR A 9 -9.57 2.82 14.85
CA TYR A 9 -8.29 2.27 14.41
C TYR A 9 -7.11 3.12 14.91
N MET A 10 -7.19 4.45 14.75
CA MET A 10 -6.15 5.37 15.19
C MET A 10 -5.93 5.34 16.70
N GLU A 11 -6.99 5.14 17.49
CA GLU A 11 -6.93 5.11 18.95
C GLU A 11 -6.44 3.77 19.51
N TYR A 12 -6.92 2.65 18.96
CA TYR A 12 -6.74 1.33 19.59
C TYR A 12 -5.81 0.38 18.83
N ALA A 13 -5.55 0.61 17.56
CA ALA A 13 -4.87 -0.36 16.71
C ALA A 13 -3.61 0.16 16.04
N PHE A 14 -3.51 1.45 15.70
CA PHE A 14 -2.30 2.01 15.10
C PHE A 14 -1.08 1.73 16.00
N PRO A 15 0.05 1.23 15.47
CA PRO A 15 0.41 1.02 14.04
C PRO A 15 0.16 -0.40 13.50
N ALA A 16 -0.66 -1.22 14.17
CA ALA A 16 -0.97 -2.56 13.70
C ALA A 16 -1.69 -2.56 12.34
N ASP A 17 -1.68 -3.71 11.66
CA ASP A 17 -2.28 -3.86 10.34
C ASP A 17 -3.81 -3.79 10.38
N GLU A 18 -4.45 -4.27 11.45
CA GLU A 18 -5.90 -4.30 11.61
C GLU A 18 -6.33 -3.97 13.04
N LEU A 19 -7.54 -3.41 13.18
CA LEU A 19 -8.23 -3.30 14.46
C LEU A 19 -9.03 -4.58 14.75
N MET A 20 -8.94 -5.08 15.98
CA MET A 20 -9.85 -6.09 16.52
C MET A 20 -10.99 -5.41 17.28
N PRO A 21 -12.16 -5.16 16.66
CA PRO A 21 -13.17 -4.24 17.18
C PRO A 21 -13.83 -4.70 18.48
N LEU A 22 -13.93 -6.01 18.71
CA LEU A 22 -14.52 -6.55 19.95
C LEU A 22 -13.58 -6.43 21.15
N SER A 23 -12.28 -6.37 20.92
CA SER A 23 -11.26 -6.33 21.97
C SER A 23 -10.49 -5.02 22.02
N CYS A 24 -10.88 -4.02 21.21
CA CYS A 24 -10.25 -2.70 21.10
C CYS A 24 -8.72 -2.75 21.13
N ARG A 25 -8.13 -3.56 20.24
CA ARG A 25 -6.68 -3.72 20.15
C ARG A 25 -6.24 -3.96 18.71
N GLY A 26 -4.99 -3.62 18.41
CA GLY A 26 -4.36 -3.97 17.14
C GLY A 26 -4.14 -5.48 16.99
N ARG A 27 -4.31 -5.98 15.76
CA ARG A 27 -3.97 -7.35 15.39
C ARG A 27 -2.50 -7.43 14.97
N VAL A 28 -1.73 -8.29 15.64
CA VAL A 28 -0.31 -8.51 15.36
C VAL A 28 -0.07 -10.00 15.09
N ARG A 29 0.49 -10.29 13.92
CA ARG A 29 0.79 -11.67 13.49
C ARG A 29 1.83 -12.29 14.43
N GLY A 30 1.60 -13.53 14.85
CA GLY A 30 2.45 -14.24 15.82
C GLY A 30 2.12 -13.96 17.30
N VAL A 31 1.39 -12.88 17.61
CA VAL A 31 0.91 -12.59 18.98
C VAL A 31 -0.55 -13.01 19.14
N THR A 32 -1.39 -12.70 18.15
CA THR A 32 -2.80 -13.09 18.15
C THR A 32 -2.99 -14.48 17.53
N PRO A 33 -4.01 -15.25 17.92
CA PRO A 33 -4.32 -16.55 17.32
C PRO A 33 -4.44 -16.44 15.80
N SER A 34 -3.79 -17.36 15.09
CA SER A 34 -3.80 -17.39 13.62
C SER A 34 -5.21 -17.62 13.08
N ARG A 35 -5.58 -16.87 12.02
CA ARG A 35 -6.80 -17.07 11.22
C ARG A 35 -6.52 -17.85 9.93
N GLY A 36 -5.38 -18.53 9.83
CA GLY A 36 -4.96 -19.23 8.61
C GLY A 36 -4.55 -18.24 7.52
N ASP A 37 -4.94 -18.52 6.28
CA ASP A 37 -4.53 -17.76 5.09
C ASP A 37 -4.95 -16.28 5.12
N VAL A 38 -5.96 -15.92 5.94
CA VAL A 38 -6.39 -14.52 6.11
C VAL A 38 -5.28 -13.64 6.70
N ASP A 39 -4.39 -14.22 7.52
CA ASP A 39 -3.28 -13.47 8.11
C ASP A 39 -2.10 -13.27 7.14
N ASP A 40 -2.17 -13.82 5.92
CA ASP A 40 -1.14 -13.59 4.89
C ASP A 40 -1.18 -12.17 4.31
N SER A 41 -2.27 -11.43 4.52
CA SER A 41 -2.34 -10.00 4.23
C SER A 41 -1.61 -9.15 5.29
N LEU A 42 -1.31 -9.72 6.47
CA LEU A 42 -0.69 -9.00 7.59
C LEU A 42 0.83 -9.11 7.50
N GLY A 43 1.48 -8.01 7.12
CA GLY A 43 2.93 -7.89 6.96
C GLY A 43 3.58 -6.83 7.85
N ASN A 44 2.87 -6.31 8.86
CA ASN A 44 3.30 -5.28 9.79
C ASN A 44 3.70 -3.97 9.12
N PHE A 45 2.88 -3.52 8.17
CA PHE A 45 3.12 -2.33 7.36
C PHE A 45 1.99 -1.30 7.49
N THR A 46 1.31 -1.27 8.65
CA THR A 46 0.16 -0.37 8.92
C THR A 46 -0.95 -0.51 7.87
N LEU A 47 -1.31 -1.75 7.50
CA LEU A 47 -2.20 -2.05 6.36
C LEU A 47 -3.49 -1.22 6.32
N THR A 48 -4.26 -1.19 7.41
CA THR A 48 -5.51 -0.43 7.47
C THR A 48 -5.30 1.06 7.18
N LEU A 49 -4.22 1.65 7.68
CA LEU A 49 -3.96 3.08 7.44
C LEU A 49 -3.74 3.34 5.94
N ILE A 50 -2.96 2.50 5.26
CA ILE A 50 -2.69 2.60 3.82
C ILE A 50 -4.00 2.47 3.02
N ASP A 51 -4.83 1.48 3.34
CA ASP A 51 -6.12 1.26 2.68
C ASP A 51 -7.11 2.42 2.89
N THR A 52 -7.00 3.16 3.99
CA THR A 52 -7.93 4.28 4.27
C THR A 52 -7.54 5.59 3.58
N LEU A 53 -6.31 5.71 3.05
CA LEU A 53 -5.81 6.97 2.49
C LEU A 53 -6.65 7.46 1.32
N ASP A 54 -7.01 6.60 0.37
CA ASP A 54 -7.83 6.97 -0.78
C ASP A 54 -9.25 7.40 -0.35
N THR A 55 -9.80 6.70 0.64
CA THR A 55 -11.13 6.93 1.17
C THR A 55 -11.20 8.27 1.90
N LEU A 56 -10.16 8.64 2.66
CA LEU A 56 -10.04 9.95 3.29
C LEU A 56 -10.16 11.09 2.27
N VAL A 57 -9.59 10.90 1.07
CA VAL A 57 -9.73 11.86 -0.03
C VAL A 57 -11.15 11.84 -0.60
N VAL A 58 -11.73 10.66 -0.84
CA VAL A 58 -13.10 10.51 -1.38
C VAL A 58 -14.15 11.14 -0.47
N VAL A 59 -14.03 11.00 0.85
CA VAL A 59 -14.97 11.60 1.82
C VAL A 59 -14.66 13.07 2.11
N GLY A 60 -13.62 13.65 1.50
CA GLY A 60 -13.24 15.05 1.65
C GLY A 60 -12.53 15.40 2.97
N ALA A 61 -12.05 14.41 3.72
CA ALA A 61 -11.34 14.61 4.99
C ALA A 61 -9.85 14.91 4.77
N LEU A 62 -9.56 16.04 4.10
CA LEU A 62 -8.22 16.37 3.62
C LEU A 62 -7.19 16.65 4.72
N ASP A 63 -7.63 17.21 5.86
CA ASP A 63 -6.78 17.37 7.05
C ASP A 63 -6.29 16.04 7.60
N GLU A 64 -7.19 15.06 7.67
CA GLU A 64 -6.88 13.71 8.13
C GLU A 64 -6.04 12.96 7.12
N PHE A 65 -6.32 13.11 5.82
CA PHE A 65 -5.47 12.56 4.78
C PHE A 65 -4.02 13.04 4.93
N GLU A 66 -3.81 14.34 5.09
CA GLU A 66 -2.46 14.89 5.29
C GLU A 66 -1.78 14.31 6.54
N ARG A 67 -2.51 14.15 7.65
CA ARG A 67 -1.99 13.51 8.86
C ARG A 67 -1.63 12.04 8.62
N ALA A 68 -2.53 11.29 7.99
CA ALA A 68 -2.37 9.88 7.71
C ALA A 68 -1.17 9.61 6.81
N VAL A 69 -0.95 10.43 5.78
CA VAL A 69 0.24 10.32 4.91
C VAL A 69 1.53 10.50 5.71
N LYS A 70 1.61 11.47 6.63
CA LYS A 70 2.78 11.63 7.52
C LYS A 70 3.02 10.38 8.34
N LEU A 71 1.97 9.85 8.97
CA LEU A 71 2.06 8.65 9.80
C LEU A 71 2.53 7.42 9.00
N VAL A 72 2.03 7.23 7.78
CA VAL A 72 2.48 6.16 6.87
C VAL A 72 3.95 6.30 6.53
N VAL A 73 4.39 7.50 6.13
CA VAL A 73 5.81 7.75 5.81
C VAL A 73 6.71 7.47 7.03
N ASP A 74 6.28 7.88 8.22
CA ASP A 74 7.10 7.78 9.43
C ASP A 74 7.14 6.35 10.00
N ASN A 75 6.03 5.62 9.96
CA ASN A 75 5.87 4.35 10.70
C ASN A 75 5.89 3.10 9.82
N THR A 76 5.59 3.19 8.53
CA THR A 76 5.52 2.01 7.66
C THR A 76 6.91 1.56 7.21
N ARG A 77 7.21 0.28 7.36
CA ARG A 77 8.39 -0.38 6.80
C ARG A 77 7.99 -1.68 6.10
N PHE A 78 8.72 -2.06 5.05
CA PHE A 78 8.41 -3.26 4.23
C PHE A 78 9.47 -4.36 4.36
N ASP A 79 10.27 -4.32 5.42
CA ASP A 79 11.38 -5.23 5.71
C ASP A 79 11.03 -6.25 6.81
N SER A 80 9.77 -6.63 6.94
CA SER A 80 9.33 -7.64 7.89
C SER A 80 9.73 -9.06 7.44
N ASP A 81 10.14 -9.90 8.39
CA ASP A 81 10.47 -11.31 8.17
C ASP A 81 9.20 -12.20 8.10
N LEU A 82 8.13 -11.68 7.49
CA LEU A 82 6.85 -12.37 7.33
C LEU A 82 6.66 -12.83 5.89
N ILE A 83 5.99 -13.98 5.73
CA ILE A 83 5.53 -14.45 4.41
C ILE A 83 4.23 -13.72 4.11
N VAL A 84 4.19 -12.94 3.03
CA VAL A 84 2.99 -12.18 2.66
C VAL A 84 2.41 -12.68 1.34
N SER A 85 1.10 -12.51 1.21
CA SER A 85 0.39 -12.79 -0.05
C SER A 85 0.75 -11.74 -1.09
N VAL A 86 1.19 -12.20 -2.27
CA VAL A 86 1.54 -11.33 -3.40
C VAL A 86 0.31 -10.60 -3.93
N PHE A 87 -0.83 -11.31 -3.99
CA PHE A 87 -2.10 -10.75 -4.45
C PHE A 87 -2.60 -9.64 -3.53
N GLU A 88 -2.68 -9.92 -2.22
CA GLU A 88 -3.20 -8.99 -1.22
C GLU A 88 -2.31 -7.76 -1.08
N THR A 89 -1.00 -7.95 -1.03
CA THR A 89 -0.03 -6.84 -0.96
C THR A 89 -0.11 -5.97 -2.21
N ASN A 90 -0.35 -6.54 -3.39
CA ASN A 90 -0.48 -5.79 -4.63
C ASN A 90 -1.73 -4.92 -4.64
N ILE A 91 -2.90 -5.47 -4.30
CA ILE A 91 -4.16 -4.70 -4.42
C ILE A 91 -4.36 -3.71 -3.27
N ARG A 92 -3.92 -4.06 -2.04
CA ARG A 92 -4.11 -3.23 -0.85
C ARG A 92 -2.98 -2.22 -0.66
N VAL A 93 -1.74 -2.71 -0.55
CA VAL A 93 -0.59 -1.85 -0.25
C VAL A 93 -0.13 -1.07 -1.47
N LEU A 94 0.24 -1.77 -2.56
CA LEU A 94 0.71 -1.08 -3.76
C LEU A 94 -0.39 -0.21 -4.37
N GLY A 95 -1.61 -0.73 -4.46
CA GLY A 95 -2.80 0.00 -4.89
C GLY A 95 -3.08 1.25 -4.04
N GLY A 96 -3.13 1.12 -2.72
CA GLY A 96 -3.38 2.24 -1.80
C GLY A 96 -2.29 3.31 -1.87
N LEU A 97 -1.01 2.92 -1.90
CA LEU A 97 0.10 3.86 -2.05
C LEU A 97 0.04 4.59 -3.40
N LEU A 98 -0.24 3.90 -4.51
CA LEU A 98 -0.34 4.52 -5.83
C LEU A 98 -1.57 5.43 -5.97
N SER A 99 -2.73 5.04 -5.44
CA SER A 99 -3.95 5.86 -5.43
C SER A 99 -3.76 7.15 -4.63
N SER A 100 -3.04 7.03 -3.51
CA SER A 100 -2.72 8.15 -2.60
C SER A 100 -1.52 8.98 -3.03
N ASN A 101 -0.79 8.56 -4.08
CA ASN A 101 0.33 9.28 -4.67
C ASN A 101 -0.08 10.49 -5.50
N SER A 102 -1.22 11.09 -5.15
CA SER A 102 -2.02 12.08 -5.88
C SER A 102 -1.33 13.42 -6.16
N TYR A 103 0.00 13.50 -6.20
CA TYR A 103 0.72 14.76 -6.32
C TYR A 103 1.80 14.84 -7.39
N ASP A 104 2.27 13.76 -8.02
CA ASP A 104 3.48 13.95 -8.87
C ASP A 104 3.69 13.03 -10.08
N ILE A 105 2.95 11.92 -10.23
CA ILE A 105 3.35 10.88 -11.20
C ILE A 105 2.12 10.21 -11.77
N PHE A 106 1.98 10.35 -13.08
CA PHE A 106 0.84 9.92 -13.90
C PHE A 106 -0.41 10.79 -13.75
N GLU A 107 -0.99 11.12 -14.90
CA GLU A 107 -2.35 11.66 -15.06
C GLU A 107 -3.42 10.65 -14.58
N GLY A 108 -3.35 10.31 -13.29
CA GLY A 108 -4.18 9.32 -12.63
C GLY A 108 -4.98 9.96 -11.51
N HIS A 109 -6.22 10.28 -11.85
CA HIS A 109 -7.39 10.48 -11.01
C HIS A 109 -7.64 11.84 -10.35
N LEU A 110 -8.73 12.44 -10.85
CA LEU A 110 -9.55 13.62 -10.49
C LEU A 110 -9.40 14.22 -9.09
N LEU A 111 -9.14 13.42 -8.06
CA LEU A 111 -9.10 13.87 -6.67
C LEU A 111 -7.90 14.78 -6.37
N ALA A 112 -6.75 14.54 -7.03
CA ALA A 112 -5.54 15.35 -6.95
C ALA A 112 -5.75 16.80 -7.42
N GLU A 113 -6.32 16.94 -8.61
CA GLU A 113 -6.64 18.23 -9.21
C GLU A 113 -7.74 18.93 -8.44
N LEU A 114 -8.75 18.20 -7.96
CA LEU A 114 -9.82 18.77 -7.12
C LEU A 114 -9.29 19.37 -5.82
N VAL A 115 -8.31 18.71 -5.16
CA VAL A 115 -7.72 19.21 -3.92
C VAL A 115 -6.84 20.43 -4.17
N ARG A 116 -5.95 20.39 -5.19
CA ARG A 116 -5.09 21.54 -5.54
C ARG A 116 -5.88 22.73 -6.11
N ALA A 117 -6.94 22.46 -6.87
CA ALA A 117 -7.84 23.50 -7.39
C ALA A 117 -8.65 24.15 -6.26
N LYS A 118 -8.98 23.42 -5.20
CA LYS A 118 -9.62 23.98 -4.01
C LYS A 118 -8.66 24.72 -3.09
N GLU A 119 -7.49 24.16 -2.80
CA GLU A 119 -6.55 24.73 -1.83
C GLU A 119 -5.07 24.53 -2.23
N PRO A 120 -4.48 25.51 -2.97
CA PRO A 120 -3.12 25.40 -3.51
C PRO A 120 -1.99 25.43 -2.47
N THR A 121 -2.28 25.67 -1.18
CA THR A 121 -1.29 25.73 -0.09
C THR A 121 -1.12 24.42 0.67
N ARG A 122 -1.96 23.40 0.43
CA ARG A 122 -1.88 22.13 1.17
C ARG A 122 -0.71 21.26 0.69
N LEU A 123 -0.18 20.42 1.59
CA LEU A 123 0.83 19.40 1.30
C LEU A 123 2.17 19.93 0.74
N GLN A 124 2.53 21.19 0.99
CA GLN A 124 3.83 21.74 0.55
C GLN A 124 5.06 21.00 1.09
N TRP A 125 4.92 20.26 2.20
CA TRP A 125 5.98 19.41 2.75
C TRP A 125 6.16 18.10 1.95
N TYR A 126 5.15 17.69 1.17
CA TYR A 126 5.09 16.43 0.45
C TYR A 126 5.75 16.52 -0.95
N ASN A 127 6.89 17.19 -1.06
CA ASN A 127 7.58 17.41 -2.35
C ASN A 127 8.52 16.26 -2.76
N ASN A 128 8.69 15.26 -1.90
CA ASN A 128 9.76 14.26 -2.04
C ASN A 128 9.32 12.93 -2.67
N ARG A 129 8.08 12.86 -3.19
CA ARG A 129 7.49 11.64 -3.82
C ARG A 129 7.63 10.41 -2.91
N GLN A 130 7.42 10.59 -1.61
CA GLN A 130 7.72 9.58 -0.60
C GLN A 130 6.84 8.34 -0.75
N LEU A 131 5.52 8.51 -0.92
CA LEU A 131 4.64 7.36 -1.16
C LEU A 131 4.98 6.64 -2.48
N LEU A 132 5.49 7.33 -3.51
CA LEU A 132 5.89 6.65 -4.74
C LEU A 132 7.13 5.81 -4.47
N LYS A 133 8.12 6.36 -3.77
CA LYS A 133 9.31 5.58 -3.40
C LYS A 133 8.94 4.34 -2.59
N MET A 134 7.94 4.46 -1.70
CA MET A 134 7.36 3.33 -0.98
C MET A 134 6.66 2.33 -1.92
N ALA A 135 5.85 2.81 -2.86
CA ALA A 135 5.20 1.97 -3.88
C ALA A 135 6.22 1.26 -4.78
N GLU A 136 7.29 1.95 -5.18
CA GLU A 136 8.40 1.38 -5.94
C GLU A 136 9.15 0.32 -5.12
N ASP A 137 9.38 0.56 -3.82
CA ASP A 137 9.97 -0.44 -2.92
C ASP A 137 9.09 -1.69 -2.85
N VAL A 138 7.80 -1.55 -2.58
CA VAL A 138 6.85 -2.69 -2.54
C VAL A 138 6.79 -3.41 -3.89
N GLY A 139 6.70 -2.69 -5.00
CA GLY A 139 6.68 -3.28 -6.34
C GLY A 139 7.94 -4.11 -6.61
N ASN A 140 9.12 -3.55 -6.35
CA ASN A 140 10.39 -4.25 -6.53
C ASN A 140 10.50 -5.51 -5.66
N ARG A 141 9.93 -5.45 -4.46
CA ARG A 141 9.87 -6.54 -3.49
C ARG A 141 8.94 -7.68 -3.93
N LEU A 142 7.89 -7.37 -4.69
CA LEU A 142 6.98 -8.38 -5.25
C LEU A 142 7.49 -9.01 -6.55
N LEU A 143 8.37 -8.33 -7.30
CA LEU A 143 8.88 -8.82 -8.59
C LEU A 143 9.45 -10.26 -8.59
N PRO A 144 10.23 -10.70 -7.58
CA PRO A 144 10.76 -12.06 -7.56
C PRO A 144 9.67 -13.15 -7.62
N ALA A 145 8.45 -12.86 -7.15
CA ALA A 145 7.35 -13.82 -7.22
C ALA A 145 6.94 -14.15 -8.66
N PHE A 146 7.17 -13.25 -9.61
CA PHE A 146 6.82 -13.42 -11.02
C PHE A 146 7.91 -14.13 -11.83
N ASN A 147 9.06 -14.42 -11.23
CA ASN A 147 10.16 -15.13 -11.90
C ASN A 147 9.90 -16.64 -11.94
N THR A 148 8.88 -17.03 -12.70
CA THR A 148 8.50 -18.43 -12.93
C THR A 148 8.55 -18.77 -14.41
N SER A 149 8.74 -20.04 -14.75
CA SER A 149 8.82 -20.51 -16.14
C SER A 149 7.53 -20.28 -16.93
N SER A 150 6.38 -20.26 -16.26
CA SER A 150 5.07 -19.96 -16.87
C SER A 150 4.75 -18.46 -16.88
N GLY A 151 5.50 -17.65 -16.12
CA GLY A 151 5.18 -16.25 -15.84
C GLY A 151 4.00 -16.05 -14.87
N LEU A 152 3.45 -17.11 -14.27
CA LEU A 152 2.45 -16.99 -13.21
C LEU A 152 3.15 -16.74 -11.87
N PRO A 153 2.72 -15.74 -11.08
CA PRO A 153 3.38 -15.44 -9.82
C PRO A 153 3.16 -16.54 -8.79
N TYR A 154 4.15 -16.77 -7.92
CA TYR A 154 3.92 -17.48 -6.67
C TYR A 154 2.90 -16.71 -5.81
N SER A 155 2.04 -17.44 -5.10
CA SER A 155 1.02 -16.82 -4.24
C SER A 155 1.60 -16.11 -3.02
N ARG A 156 2.80 -16.51 -2.60
CA ARG A 156 3.47 -16.03 -1.39
C ARG A 156 4.91 -15.64 -1.70
N VAL A 157 5.38 -14.59 -1.02
CA VAL A 157 6.79 -14.19 -1.04
C VAL A 157 7.29 -14.11 0.39
N TYR A 158 8.39 -14.80 0.67
CA TYR A 158 9.14 -14.67 1.92
C TYR A 158 10.24 -13.65 1.72
N LYS A 159 10.43 -12.76 2.71
CA LYS A 159 11.51 -11.78 2.78
C LYS A 159 11.77 -11.15 1.41
N PRO A 160 11.03 -10.10 1.03
CA PRO A 160 11.26 -9.45 -0.23
C PRO A 160 12.69 -8.90 -0.24
N THR A 161 13.59 -9.69 -0.82
CA THR A 161 15.02 -9.52 -0.60
C THR A 161 15.46 -8.39 -1.50
N ILE A 162 16.23 -7.45 -0.95
CA ILE A 162 16.91 -6.39 -1.68
C ILE A 162 17.93 -7.05 -2.62
N TRP A 163 17.47 -7.52 -3.77
CA TRP A 163 18.32 -7.65 -4.94
C TRP A 163 18.11 -6.35 -5.70
N TYR A 164 19.13 -5.50 -5.83
CA TYR A 164 19.44 -4.73 -7.05
C TYR A 164 20.54 -3.70 -6.76
N ALA A 165 21.79 -4.17 -6.70
CA ALA A 165 22.90 -3.40 -7.22
C ALA A 165 22.95 -3.65 -8.75
N GLY A 166 22.32 -2.78 -9.57
CA GLY A 166 22.65 -2.78 -11.01
C GLY A 166 21.62 -2.37 -12.07
N SER A 167 20.35 -2.07 -11.77
CA SER A 167 19.38 -1.66 -12.83
C SER A 167 19.16 -0.13 -12.88
N SER A 168 19.12 0.41 -14.11
CA SER A 168 19.10 1.85 -14.40
C SER A 168 17.77 2.53 -13.98
N LYS A 169 17.82 3.82 -13.67
CA LYS A 169 16.72 4.62 -13.11
C LYS A 169 15.46 4.70 -14.01
N THR A 170 15.58 4.42 -15.30
CA THR A 170 14.51 4.62 -16.30
C THR A 170 13.57 3.40 -16.42
N THR A 171 14.10 2.19 -16.22
CA THR A 171 13.32 0.94 -16.22
C THR A 171 12.44 0.83 -14.97
N LYS A 172 12.88 1.41 -13.86
CA LYS A 172 12.24 1.32 -12.54
C LYS A 172 10.85 1.99 -12.46
N ARG A 173 10.67 3.13 -13.12
CA ARG A 173 9.37 3.85 -13.14
C ARG A 173 8.30 3.11 -13.95
N HIS A 174 8.68 2.40 -14.99
CA HIS A 174 7.75 1.60 -15.79
C HIS A 174 7.38 0.29 -15.10
N MET A 175 8.27 -0.26 -14.26
CA MET A 175 8.10 -1.60 -13.68
C MET A 175 7.01 -1.66 -12.61
N SER A 176 6.83 -0.63 -11.78
CA SER A 176 5.77 -0.62 -10.75
C SER A 176 4.35 -0.55 -11.35
N LEU A 177 4.17 0.23 -12.42
CA LEU A 177 2.94 0.25 -13.20
C LEU A 177 2.77 -1.05 -13.99
N LEU A 178 3.84 -1.62 -14.54
CA LEU A 178 3.82 -2.93 -15.19
C LEU A 178 3.46 -4.05 -14.21
N VAL A 179 3.83 -4.02 -12.93
CA VAL A 179 3.39 -5.03 -11.95
C VAL A 179 1.88 -4.94 -11.73
N ALA A 180 1.33 -3.74 -11.51
CA ALA A 180 -0.10 -3.56 -11.38
C ALA A 180 -0.87 -3.96 -12.67
N VAL A 181 -0.37 -3.54 -13.84
CA VAL A 181 -0.96 -3.81 -15.15
C VAL A 181 -0.78 -5.27 -15.59
N GLN A 182 0.37 -5.92 -15.33
CA GLN A 182 0.58 -7.34 -15.60
C GLN A 182 -0.23 -8.21 -14.65
N CYS A 183 -0.42 -7.80 -13.40
CA CYS A 183 -1.31 -8.48 -12.48
C CYS A 183 -2.76 -8.42 -12.98
N PHE A 184 -3.22 -7.26 -13.46
CA PHE A 184 -4.59 -7.09 -13.99
C PHE A 184 -4.79 -7.77 -15.36
N SER A 185 -3.85 -7.60 -16.29
CA SER A 185 -3.89 -8.19 -17.64
C SER A 185 -3.82 -9.72 -17.62
N LYS A 186 -2.97 -10.32 -16.76
CA LYS A 186 -2.93 -11.79 -16.62
C LYS A 186 -4.15 -12.35 -15.90
N TRP A 187 -4.79 -11.58 -15.02
CA TRP A 187 -6.03 -11.98 -14.35
C TRP A 187 -7.24 -11.95 -15.31
N GLN A 188 -7.36 -10.92 -16.16
CA GLN A 188 -8.43 -10.83 -17.16
C GLN A 188 -8.39 -11.97 -18.19
N HIS A 189 -7.20 -12.49 -18.53
CA HIS A 189 -7.06 -13.63 -19.43
C HIS A 189 -7.55 -14.97 -18.84
N PHE A 190 -7.79 -15.07 -17.53
CA PHE A 190 -8.27 -16.29 -16.87
C PHE A 190 -9.80 -16.34 -16.69
N HIS A 191 -10.50 -15.24 -16.97
CA HIS A 191 -11.96 -15.11 -16.84
C HIS A 191 -12.67 -14.76 -18.16
N GLY A 192 -12.02 -15.02 -19.30
CA GLY A 192 -12.57 -14.85 -20.65
C GLY A 192 -12.66 -16.17 -21.41
#